data_AF-A0A375HZ84-F1
#
_entry.id   AF-A0A375HZ84-F1
#
_cell.length_a   1.000
_cell.length_b   1.000
_cell.length_c   1.000
_cell.angle_alpha   90.00
_cell.angle_beta   90.00
_cell.angle_gamma   90.00
#
_symmetry.space_group_name_H-M   'P 1'
#
loop_
_entity.id
_entity.type
_entity.pdbx_description
1 polymer ?
#
loop_
_entity_poly.entity_id
_entity_poly.type
_entity_poly.pdbx_seq_one_letter_code
_entity_poly.pdbx_strand_id
1 'polypeptide(L)' 'MRIFSRITALAVLATVINLFAVLFFLCTTEDDSLAAMQVHIVAEIEFLVLISWLLAKLLGLDRKPAAAA' A
#
# COMPACT_ATOMS: atom_id res chain seq x y z
N MET A 1 -17.99 -11.45 -5.62
CA MET A 1 -16.75 -11.13 -4.90
C MET A 1 -16.82 -9.68 -4.40
N ARG A 2 -17.42 -9.43 -3.22
CA ARG A 2 -17.47 -8.08 -2.65
C ARG A 2 -16.17 -7.83 -1.90
N ILE A 3 -15.21 -7.19 -2.55
CA ILE A 3 -13.94 -6.74 -1.97
C ILE A 3 -14.16 -5.44 -1.14
N PHE A 4 -15.33 -5.29 -0.51
CA PHE A 4 -15.65 -4.09 0.26
C PHE A 4 -15.19 -4.27 1.71
N SER A 5 -13.88 -4.18 1.89
CA SER A 5 -13.22 -4.24 3.18
C SER A 5 -12.45 -2.93 3.41
N ARG A 6 -12.47 -2.43 4.65
CA ARG A 6 -11.72 -1.23 5.04
C ARG A 6 -10.21 -1.43 4.85
N ILE A 7 -9.71 -2.62 5.15
CA ILE A 7 -8.29 -2.97 5.03
C ILE A 7 -7.85 -2.96 3.56
N THR A 8 -8.70 -3.41 2.65
CA THR A 8 -8.41 -3.37 1.21
C THR A 8 -8.44 -1.95 0.69
N ALA A 9 -9.39 -1.12 1.12
CA ALA A 9 -9.42 0.29 0.76
C ALA A 9 -8.18 1.04 1.26
N LEU A 10 -7.72 0.75 2.48
CA LEU A 10 -6.48 1.32 3.04
C LEU A 10 -5.23 0.87 2.26
N ALA A 11 -5.14 -0.41 1.91
CA ALA A 11 -4.02 -0.91 1.11
C ALA A 11 -3.96 -0.22 -0.26
N VAL A 12 -5.09 -0.12 -0.96
CA VAL A 12 -5.18 0.59 -2.26
C VAL A 12 -4.82 2.06 -2.12
N LEU A 13 -5.29 2.74 -1.06
CA LEU A 13 -4.96 4.15 -0.82
C LEU A 13 -3.45 4.33 -0.60
N ALA A 14 -2.83 3.46 0.19
CA ALA A 14 -1.39 3.49 0.42
C ALA A 14 -0.61 3.29 -0.89
N THR A 15 -1.01 2.35 -1.75
CA THR A 15 -0.43 2.15 -3.09
C THR A 15 -0.51 3.42 -3.94
N VAL A 16 -1.66 4.10 -3.94
CA VAL A 16 -1.85 5.34 -4.69
C VAL A 16 -0.93 6.45 -4.17
N ILE A 17 -0.82 6.61 -2.84
CA ILE A 17 0.07 7.61 -2.24
C ILE A 17 1.54 7.31 -2.57
N ASN A 18 1.94 6.04 -2.51
CA ASN A 18 3.30 5.61 -2.86
C ASN A 18 3.62 5.91 -4.33
N LEU A 19 2.65 5.70 -5.24
CA LEU A 19 2.82 6.07 -6.65
C LEU A 19 3.05 7.59 -6.82
N PHE A 20 2.29 8.43 -6.11
CA PHE A 20 2.52 9.87 -6.14
C PHE A 20 3.89 10.26 -5.57
N ALA A 21 4.34 9.60 -4.51
CA ALA A 21 5.67 9.83 -3.94
C ALA A 21 6.77 9.48 -4.94
N VAL A 22 6.67 8.34 -5.63
CA VAL A 22 7.61 7.96 -6.70
C VAL A 22 7.65 9.02 -7.80
N LEU A 23 6.49 9.42 -8.32
CA LEU A 23 6.42 10.44 -9.37
C LEU A 23 6.99 11.78 -8.91
N PHE A 24 6.72 12.18 -7.66
CA PHE A 24 7.28 13.39 -7.08
C PHE A 24 8.81 13.31 -7.04
N PHE A 25 9.39 12.25 -6.46
CA PHE A 25 10.85 12.09 -6.39
C PHE A 25 11.51 12.05 -7.77
N LEU A 26 10.91 11.36 -8.74
CA LEU A 26 11.42 11.33 -10.11
C LEU A 26 11.36 12.68 -10.81
N CYS A 27 10.41 13.57 -10.45
CA CYS A 27 10.28 14.88 -11.06
C CYS A 27 11.07 15.98 -10.36
N THR A 28 11.28 15.89 -9.04
CA THR A 28 11.85 16.99 -8.24
C THR A 28 13.27 16.74 -7.78
N THR A 29 13.73 15.49 -7.76
CA THR A 29 15.08 15.16 -7.30
C THR A 29 16.04 15.20 -8.50
N GLU A 30 16.95 16.18 -8.50
CA GLU A 30 17.92 16.38 -9.60
C GLU A 30 19.03 15.32 -9.64
N ASP A 31 19.34 14.71 -8.49
CA ASP A 31 20.35 13.66 -8.38
C ASP A 31 19.70 12.27 -8.58
N ASP A 32 20.02 11.63 -9.70
CA ASP A 32 19.51 10.30 -10.07
C ASP A 32 19.79 9.24 -9.00
N SER A 33 20.93 9.31 -8.31
CA SER A 33 21.30 8.34 -7.28
C SER A 33 20.43 8.49 -6.03
N LEU A 34 20.13 9.73 -5.66
CA LEU A 34 19.24 10.05 -4.55
C LEU A 34 17.79 9.71 -4.91
N ALA A 35 17.36 10.00 -6.13
CA ALA A 35 16.03 9.66 -6.62
C ALA A 35 15.83 8.13 -6.61
N ALA A 36 16.81 7.36 -7.07
CA ALA A 36 16.77 5.90 -7.04
C ALA A 36 16.67 5.36 -5.61
N MET A 37 17.41 5.92 -4.65
CA MET A 37 17.32 5.55 -3.24
C MET A 37 15.94 5.87 -2.66
N GLN A 38 15.39 7.05 -2.96
CA GLN A 38 14.05 7.45 -2.51
C GLN A 38 12.97 6.53 -3.07
N VAL A 39 13.03 6.22 -4.37
CA VAL A 39 12.10 5.28 -5.02
C VAL A 39 12.23 3.87 -4.44
N HIS A 40 13.45 3.43 -4.12
CA HIS A 40 13.68 2.14 -3.47
C HIS A 40 13.00 2.06 -2.10
N ILE A 41 13.16 3.10 -1.27
CA ILE A 41 12.48 3.18 0.04
C ILE A 41 10.96 3.14 -0.12
N VAL A 42 10.40 3.87 -1.09
CA VAL A 42 8.95 3.83 -1.35
C VAL A 42 8.50 2.43 -1.78
N ALA A 43 9.30 1.72 -2.58
CA ALA A 43 9.01 0.35 -2.98
C ALA A 43 9.04 -0.62 -1.78
N GLU A 44 9.97 -0.45 -0.84
CA GLU A 44 10.01 -1.24 0.40
C GLU A 44 8.77 -1.00 1.27
N ILE A 45 8.32 0.26 1.39
CA ILE A 45 7.09 0.59 2.11
C ILE A 45 5.88 -0.07 1.44
N GLU A 46 5.77 0.01 0.11
CA GLU A 46 4.69 -0.64 -0.64
C GLU A 46 4.70 -2.16 -0.44
N PHE A 47 5.88 -2.77 -0.43
CA PHE A 47 6.02 -4.19 -0.16
C PHE A 47 5.49 -4.58 1.23
N LEU A 48 5.77 -3.78 2.26
CA LEU A 48 5.25 -3.99 3.62
C LEU A 48 3.72 -3.82 3.68
N VAL A 49 3.16 -2.86 2.95
CA VAL A 49 1.70 -2.66 2.83
C VAL A 49 1.06 -3.91 2.21
N LEU A 50 1.61 -4.42 1.11
CA LEU A 50 1.09 -5.61 0.43
C LEU A 50 1.17 -6.86 1.30
N ILE A 51 2.30 -7.09 1.99
CA ILE A 51 2.43 -8.20 2.95
C ILE A 51 1.40 -8.08 4.07
N SER A 52 1.27 -6.89 4.66
CA SER A 52 0.33 -6.65 5.77
C SER A 52 -1.12 -6.87 5.33
N TRP A 53 -1.47 -6.43 4.13
CA TRP A 53 -2.78 -6.68 3.52
C TRP A 53 -3.03 -8.17 3.27
N LEU A 54 -2.06 -8.88 2.69
CA LEU A 54 -2.14 -10.33 2.44
C LEU A 54 -2.29 -11.10 3.76
N LEU A 55 -1.52 -10.75 4.79
CA LEU A 55 -1.63 -11.34 6.13
C LEU A 55 -3.01 -11.10 6.73
N ALA A 56 -3.54 -9.88 6.63
CA ALA A 56 -4.87 -9.56 7.11
C ALA A 56 -5.97 -10.38 6.41
N LYS A 57 -5.81 -10.62 5.10
CA LYS A 57 -6.69 -11.51 4.32
C LYS A 57 -6.60 -12.96 4.80
N LEU A 58 -5.39 -13.48 4.97
CA LEU A 58 -5.14 -14.86 5.42
C LEU A 58 -5.72 -15.12 6.83
N LEU A 59 -5.56 -14.16 7.73
CA LEU A 59 -6.08 -14.24 9.10
C LEU A 59 -7.60 -14.02 9.20
N GLY A 60 -8.27 -13.71 8.09
CA GLY A 60 -9.72 -13.47 8.08
C GLY A 60 -10.15 -12.22 8.86
N LEU A 61 -9.21 -11.31 9.18
CA LEU A 61 -9.46 -10.04 9.89
C LEU A 61 -10.38 -9.10 9.09
N ASP A 62 -10.63 -9.45 7.84
CA ASP A 62 -11.46 -8.73 6.90
C ASP A 62 -12.91 -9.20 6.85
N ARG A 63 -13.24 -10.26 7.59
CA ARG A 63 -14.63 -10.73 7.68
C ARG A 63 -15.41 -9.75 8.54
N LYS A 64 -16.40 -9.08 7.92
CA LYS A 64 -17.46 -8.36 8.64
C LYS A 64 -18.03 -9.33 9.69
N PRO A 65 -18.08 -8.97 10.98
CA PRO A 65 -18.73 -9.83 11.96
C PRO A 65 -20.15 -10.09 11.46
N ALA A 66 -20.51 -11.36 11.35
CA ALA A 66 -21.88 -11.73 11.04
C ALA A 66 -22.74 -11.05 12.10
N ALA A 67 -23.57 -10.08 11.68
CA ALA A 67 -24.58 -9.55 12.54
C ALA A 67 -25.46 -10.74 12.92
N ALA A 68 -25.33 -11.22 14.16
CA ALA A 68 -26.19 -12.23 14.71
C ALA A 68 -27.62 -11.67 14.62
N ALA A 69 -28.44 -12.30 13.79
CA ALA A 69 -29.87 -12.07 13.66
C ALA A 69 -30.58 -13.33 14.12
#